data_AF-A0A6A2XC43-F1
#
_entry.id   AF-A0A6A2XC43-F1
#
_cell.length_a   1.000
_cell.length_b   1.000
_cell.length_c   1.000
_cell.angle_alpha   90.00
_cell.angle_beta   90.00
_cell.angle_gamma   90.00
#
_symmetry.space_group_name_H-M   'P 1'
#
loop_
_entity.id
_entity.type
_entity.pdbx_description
1 polymer ?
#
loop_
_entity_poly.entity_id
_entity_poly.type
_entity_poly.pdbx_seq_one_letter_code
_entity_poly.pdbx_strand_id
1 'polypeptide(L)'
;MEEKHLPYDMRLVDLANKPEWFLQISPEGKVPVAKFDEKWVPDSDVIAQTLEEKYPDPPLVTPPKKASVYVFVITDLCLDVIN
;
A
#
# COMPACT_ATOMS: atom_id res chain seq x y z
N MET A 1 -1.30 3.63 -6.61
CA MET A 1 -1.13 3.54 -8.08
C MET A 1 -2.26 4.26 -8.78
N GLU A 2 -3.52 3.92 -8.49
CA GLU A 2 -4.72 4.58 -9.03
C GLU A 2 -4.72 6.10 -8.82
N GLU A 3 -4.48 6.58 -7.60
CA GLU A 3 -4.41 8.02 -7.29
C GLU A 3 -3.34 8.76 -8.12
N LYS A 4 -2.23 8.09 -8.44
CA LYS A 4 -1.15 8.63 -9.30
C LYS A 4 -1.42 8.40 -10.80
N HIS A 5 -2.53 7.74 -11.15
CA HIS A 5 -2.87 7.35 -12.52
C HIS A 5 -1.75 6.57 -13.24
N LEU A 6 -1.01 5.76 -12.49
CA LEU A 6 0.09 4.95 -13.02
C LEU A 6 -0.44 3.61 -13.51
N PRO A 7 -0.01 3.11 -14.68
CA PRO A 7 -0.30 1.74 -15.09
C PRO A 7 0.43 0.76 -14.17
N TYR A 8 -0.26 -0.29 -13.73
CA TYR A 8 0.31 -1.35 -12.92
C TYR A 8 -0.35 -2.69 -13.26
N ASP A 9 0.43 -3.76 -13.13
CA ASP A 9 -0.08 -5.12 -13.22
C ASP A 9 -0.35 -5.65 -11.80
N MET A 10 -1.60 -6.05 -11.54
CA MET A 10 -1.95 -6.71 -10.29
C MET A 10 -1.77 -8.22 -10.43
N ARG A 11 -0.97 -8.81 -9.53
CA ARG A 11 -0.92 -10.27 -9.36
C ARG A 11 -1.43 -10.63 -7.98
N LEU A 12 -2.51 -11.41 -7.95
CA LEU A 12 -3.04 -11.97 -6.71
C LEU A 12 -2.19 -13.17 -6.30
N VAL A 13 -1.87 -13.24 -5.01
CA VAL A 13 -1.11 -14.32 -4.41
C VAL A 13 -2.00 -14.98 -3.38
N ASP A 14 -2.09 -16.31 -3.43
CA ASP A 14 -2.75 -17.09 -2.40
C ASP A 14 -1.91 -17.05 -1.10
N LEU A 15 -2.50 -16.54 -0.02
CA LEU A 15 -1.83 -16.41 1.28
C LEU A 15 -1.81 -17.73 2.06
N ALA A 16 -2.73 -18.66 1.76
CA ALA A 16 -2.77 -20.00 2.35
C ALA A 16 -1.75 -20.93 1.67
N ASN A 17 -1.59 -20.80 0.35
CA ASN A 17 -0.60 -21.55 -0.43
C ASN A 17 0.31 -20.60 -1.20
N LYS A 18 1.30 -20.04 -0.49
CA LYS A 18 2.22 -19.06 -1.05
C LYS A 18 3.09 -19.71 -2.13
N PRO A 19 3.08 -19.22 -3.37
CA PRO A 19 3.89 -19.78 -4.43
C PRO A 19 5.38 -19.48 -4.20
N GLU A 20 6.24 -20.40 -4.64
CA GLU A 20 7.68 -20.34 -4.41
C GLU A 20 8.32 -19.04 -4.95
N TRP A 21 7.88 -18.58 -6.12
CA TRP A 21 8.38 -17.33 -6.72
C TRP A 21 8.10 -16.10 -5.84
N PHE A 22 7.03 -16.11 -5.03
CA PHE A 22 6.70 -15.01 -4.13
C PHE A 22 7.58 -15.04 -2.87
N LEU A 23 7.87 -16.22 -2.35
CA LEU A 23 8.76 -16.38 -1.19
C LEU A 23 10.21 -16.02 -1.51
N GLN A 24 10.65 -16.23 -2.76
CA GLN A 24 11.96 -15.75 -3.24
C GLN A 24 12.07 -14.22 -3.25
N ILE A 25 10.94 -13.53 -3.43
CA ILE A 25 10.87 -12.07 -3.45
C ILE A 25 10.73 -11.50 -2.02
N SER A 26 9.80 -12.06 -1.26
CA SER A 26 9.46 -11.66 0.10
C SER A 26 9.50 -12.92 0.97
N PRO A 27 10.65 -13.23 1.59
CA PRO A 27 10.80 -14.39 2.47
C PRO A 27 9.84 -14.35 3.66
N GLU A 28 9.45 -13.16 4.09
CA GLU A 28 8.43 -12.96 5.13
C GLU A 28 7.03 -13.35 4.65
N GLY A 29 6.82 -13.41 3.33
CA GLY A 29 5.55 -13.74 2.70
C GLY A 29 4.44 -12.76 3.09
N LYS A 30 4.81 -11.51 3.36
CA LYS A 30 3.87 -10.43 3.69
C LYS A 30 3.49 -9.66 2.43
N VAL A 31 2.25 -9.20 2.42
CA VAL A 31 1.69 -8.32 1.39
C VAL A 31 1.28 -6.99 2.05
N PRO A 32 1.29 -5.86 1.32
CA PRO A 32 1.60 -5.72 -0.10
C PRO A 32 3.10 -5.75 -0.43
N VAL A 33 3.43 -6.13 -1.67
CA VAL A 33 4.78 -6.02 -2.26
C VAL A 33 4.64 -5.39 -3.64
N ALA A 34 5.44 -4.37 -3.94
CA ALA A 34 5.46 -3.71 -5.25
C ALA A 34 6.84 -3.86 -5.91
N LYS A 35 6.87 -3.87 -7.24
CA LYS A 35 8.11 -3.89 -8.03
C LYS A 35 8.34 -2.53 -8.68
N PHE A 36 9.48 -1.91 -8.40
CA PHE A 36 9.91 -0.65 -9.02
C PHE A 36 11.27 -0.84 -9.69
N ASP A 37 11.37 -0.58 -11.00
CA ASP A 37 12.63 -0.65 -11.77
C ASP A 37 13.49 -1.89 -11.46
N GLU A 38 12.88 -3.07 -11.44
CA GLU A 38 13.52 -4.36 -11.09
C GLU A 38 13.78 -4.64 -9.60
N LYS A 39 13.52 -3.69 -8.71
CA LYS A 39 13.61 -3.88 -7.25
C LYS A 39 12.23 -4.18 -6.65
N TRP A 40 12.16 -5.25 -5.86
CA TRP A 40 10.99 -5.55 -5.05
C TRP A 40 11.05 -4.79 -3.72
N VAL A 41 9.94 -4.14 -3.38
CA VAL A 41 9.79 -3.32 -2.19
C VAL A 41 8.59 -3.87 -1.40
N PRO A 42 8.83 -4.52 -0.26
CA PRO A 42 7.78 -4.87 0.70
C PRO A 42 7.37 -3.66 1.55
N ASP A 43 6.30 -3.83 2.33
CA ASP A 43 5.72 -2.86 3.28
C ASP A 43 4.96 -1.69 2.66
N SER A 44 3.73 -1.46 3.16
CA SER A 44 2.84 -0.40 2.64
C SER A 44 3.46 0.99 2.73
N ASP A 45 4.12 1.29 3.84
CA ASP A 45 4.65 2.63 4.12
C ASP A 45 5.85 2.92 3.22
N VAL A 46 6.72 1.92 3.02
CA VAL A 46 7.89 2.03 2.15
C VAL A 46 7.47 2.13 0.69
N ILE A 47 6.46 1.37 0.26
CA ILE A 47 5.89 1.46 -1.09
C ILE A 47 5.31 2.86 -1.35
N ALA A 48 4.52 3.38 -0.41
CA ALA A 48 3.92 4.71 -0.54
C ALA A 48 4.99 5.81 -0.59
N GLN A 49 6.01 5.72 0.28
CA GLN A 49 7.13 6.66 0.26
C GLN A 49 7.91 6.59 -1.05
N THR A 50 8.24 5.39 -1.52
CA THR A 50 8.94 5.19 -2.81
C THR A 50 8.15 5.78 -3.98
N LEU A 51 6.81 5.62 -3.95
CA LEU A 51 5.92 6.23 -4.93
C LEU A 51 5.94 7.76 -4.88
N GLU A 52 5.96 8.35 -3.68
CA GLU A 52 6.01 9.80 -3.50
C GLU A 52 7.35 10.38 -3.96
N GLU A 53 8.46 9.69 -3.68
CA GLU A 53 9.80 10.10 -4.12
C GLU A 53 9.94 10.02 -5.65
N LYS A 54 9.38 8.99 -6.28
CA LYS A 54 9.50 8.78 -7.74
C LYS A 54 8.47 9.57 -8.56
N TYR A 55 7.27 9.78 -8.02
CA TYR A 55 6.17 10.45 -8.68
C TYR A 55 5.55 11.48 -7.71
N PRO A 56 6.16 12.65 -7.51
CA PRO A 56 5.70 13.61 -6.52
C PRO A 56 4.34 14.27 -6.86
N ASP A 57 3.90 14.20 -8.12
CA ASP A 57 2.66 14.82 -8.59
C ASP A 57 1.72 13.77 -9.23
N PRO A 58 0.42 13.71 -8.85
CA PRO A 58 -0.22 14.45 -7.76
C PRO A 58 0.23 13.93 -6.39
N PRO A 59 0.46 14.77 -5.37
CA PRO A 59 0.94 14.32 -4.06
C PRO A 59 -0.05 13.35 -3.40
N LEU A 60 0.45 12.23 -2.85
CA LEU A 60 -0.41 11.31 -2.06
C LEU A 60 -0.74 11.88 -0.69
N VAL A 61 0.08 12.83 -0.23
CA VAL A 61 -0.11 13.52 1.03
C VAL A 61 -1.09 14.67 0.82
N THR A 62 -2.18 14.68 1.56
CA THR A 62 -3.08 15.84 1.59
C THR A 62 -2.28 17.07 2.04
N PRO A 63 -2.21 18.15 1.23
CA PRO A 63 -1.49 19.34 1.64
C PRO A 63 -2.09 19.88 2.94
N PRO A 64 -1.29 20.35 3.90
CA PRO A 64 -1.75 20.71 5.24
C PRO A 64 -2.85 21.80 5.25
N LYS A 65 -2.95 22.60 4.18
CA LYS A 65 -4.02 23.60 4.00
C LYS A 65 -5.42 23.01 3.71
N LYS A 66 -5.54 21.68 3.57
CA LYS A 66 -6.81 20.93 3.48
C LYS A 66 -6.91 19.78 4.50
N ALA A 67 -6.01 19.72 5.48
CA ALA A 67 -6.00 18.68 6.50
C ALA A 67 -6.98 18.95 7.68
N SER A 68 -8.15 19.54 7.39
CA SER A 68 -9.15 19.87 8.41
C SER A 68 -10.38 18.94 8.42
N VAL A 69 -10.39 17.83 7.68
CA VAL A 69 -11.49 16.87 7.75
C VAL A 69 -10.94 15.43 7.66
N TYR A 70 -11.23 14.64 8.69
CA TYR A 70 -10.95 13.19 8.85
C TYR A 70 -9.56 12.76 9.35
N VAL A 71 -9.04 13.40 10.42
CA VAL A 71 -8.54 12.58 11.55
C VAL A 71 -9.74 12.29 12.46
N PHE A 72 -10.65 11.48 11.93
CA PHE A 72 -11.57 10.67 12.70
C PHE A 72 -11.29 9.23 12.24
N VAL A 73 -10.02 8.83 12.32
CA VAL A 73 -9.63 7.45 12.07
C VAL A 73 -10.09 6.65 13.28
N ILE A 74 -11.36 6.24 13.24
CA ILE A 74 -11.79 4.85 13.41
C ILE A 74 -11.04 4.09 14.53
N THR A 75 -10.89 4.68 15.71
CA THR A 75 -10.69 3.88 16.94
C THR A 75 -12.04 3.47 17.56
N ASP A 76 -13.17 3.93 17.00
CA ASP A 76 -14.49 3.80 17.63
C ASP A 76 -15.55 3.11 16.74
N LEU A 77 -15.14 2.44 15.66
CA LEU A 77 -16.08 1.64 14.83
C LEU A 77 -15.72 0.16 14.79
N CYS A 78 -15.09 -0.31 15.87
CA CYS A 78 -14.97 -1.73 16.19
C CYS A 78 -15.61 -2.00 17.56
N LEU A 79 -16.84 -1.52 17.80
CA LEU A 79 -17.64 -1.99 18.93
C LEU A 79 -19.16 -1.77 18.77
N ASP A 80 -19.77 -1.96 17.59
CA ASP A 80 -21.24 -1.97 17.46
C ASP A 80 -21.74 -2.96 16.39
N VAL A 81 -21.16 -4.16 16.34
CA VAL A 81 -21.82 -5.36 15.78
C VAL A 81 -21.72 -6.49 16.81
N ILE A 82 -22.15 -6.21 18.05
CA ILE A 82 -22.64 -7.20 19.01
C ILE A 82 -23.77 -6.54 19.80
N ASN A 83 -24.94 -6.39 19.17
CA ASN A 83 -26.25 -6.61 19.80
C ASN A 83 -27.32 -6.77 18.72
#